data_AF-A0A452Y9K5-F1
#
_entry.id   AF-A0A452Y9K5-F1
#
_cell.length_a   1.000
_cell.length_b   1.000
_cell.length_c   1.000
_cell.angle_alpha   90.00
_cell.angle_beta   90.00
_cell.angle_gamma   90.00
#
_symmetry.space_group_name_H-M   'P 1'
#
loop_
_entity.id
_entity.type
_entity.pdbx_description
1 polymer ?
#
loop_
_entity_poly.entity_id
_entity_poly.type
_entity_poly.pdbx_seq_one_letter_code
_entity_poly.pdbx_strand_id
1 'polypeptide(L)'
;GDKSLKTRKLKHDVIAAIGDLIEEIDTCYDQISEQAVEHIHQNEVILTLGRSRTVKEFLYAAKEKKRSFRVFVAEGAPRYQGHALAKELVEKGIQTTVITDSAVFAMISRVNMVIVGVHAIMANGGVIAPVGMNMVALAAQRHAVPFVVVAGSHKLCPLYPHNPEVLLNELKSPSDLLDFGEFSNCMNFSTQDGTPLLNVANPTFDYVPPKLVSLFITDTSMSWGHG
;
A
#
# COMPACT_ATOMS: atom_id res chain seq x y z
N GLY A 1 -45.19 22.07 6.18
CA GLY A 1 -45.53 20.64 6.13
C GLY A 1 -44.59 19.87 5.23
N ASP A 2 -44.63 20.12 3.93
CA ASP A 2 -44.03 19.23 2.91
C ASP A 2 -42.49 19.33 2.75
N LYS A 3 -41.90 20.55 2.85
CA LYS A 3 -40.43 20.72 2.78
C LYS A 3 -39.67 20.02 3.91
N SER A 4 -40.22 20.03 5.13
CA SER A 4 -39.61 19.40 6.32
C SER A 4 -39.58 17.87 6.21
N LEU A 5 -40.64 17.28 5.65
CA LEU A 5 -40.73 15.84 5.41
C LEU A 5 -39.75 15.39 4.32
N LYS A 6 -39.61 16.16 3.23
CA LYS A 6 -38.62 15.91 2.17
C LYS A 6 -37.19 15.98 2.69
N THR A 7 -36.85 17.00 3.50
CA THR A 7 -35.52 17.10 4.12
C THR A 7 -35.23 15.93 5.07
N ARG A 8 -36.22 15.47 5.85
CA ARG A 8 -36.04 14.30 6.73
C ARG A 8 -35.82 13.01 5.95
N LYS A 9 -36.57 12.81 4.87
CA LYS A 9 -36.38 11.65 3.97
C LYS A 9 -34.99 11.65 3.35
N LEU A 10 -34.55 12.79 2.77
CA LEU A 10 -33.20 12.93 2.22
C LEU A 10 -32.11 12.62 3.25
N LYS A 11 -32.25 13.11 4.49
CA LYS A 11 -31.30 12.79 5.56
C LYS A 11 -31.25 11.29 5.86
N HIS A 12 -32.40 10.63 5.91
CA HIS A 12 -32.47 9.19 6.14
C HIS A 12 -31.81 8.41 5.00
N ASP A 13 -32.13 8.74 3.75
CA ASP A 13 -31.57 8.08 2.56
C ASP A 13 -30.03 8.24 2.51
N VAL A 14 -29.50 9.42 2.85
CA VAL A 14 -28.05 9.66 2.93
C VAL A 14 -27.39 8.87 4.05
N ILE A 15 -28.02 8.78 5.23
CA ILE A 15 -27.49 8.00 6.36
C ILE A 15 -27.46 6.50 5.99
N ALA A 16 -28.51 6.01 5.35
CA ALA A 16 -28.57 4.62 4.89
C ALA A 16 -27.44 4.33 3.89
N ALA A 17 -27.27 5.17 2.86
CA ALA A 17 -26.21 5.00 1.87
C ALA A 17 -24.79 5.06 2.46
N ILE A 18 -24.56 5.90 3.48
CA ILE A 18 -23.29 5.93 4.22
C ILE A 18 -23.10 4.61 5.00
N GLY A 19 -24.16 4.11 5.63
CA GLY A 19 -24.14 2.82 6.33
C GLY A 19 -23.75 1.67 5.41
N ASP A 20 -24.39 1.59 4.25
CA ASP A 20 -24.11 0.58 3.22
C ASP A 20 -22.64 0.65 2.76
N LEU A 21 -22.11 1.86 2.53
CA LEU A 21 -20.72 2.05 2.10
C LEU A 21 -19.70 1.65 3.18
N ILE A 22 -20.00 1.91 4.46
CA ILE A 22 -19.14 1.49 5.57
C ILE A 22 -19.10 -0.04 5.63
N GLU A 23 -20.26 -0.69 5.52
CA GLU A 23 -20.36 -2.15 5.54
C GLU A 23 -19.61 -2.78 4.34
N GLU A 24 -19.72 -2.19 3.15
CA GLU A 24 -18.95 -2.61 1.97
C GLU A 24 -17.44 -2.49 2.19
N ILE A 25 -16.96 -1.39 2.77
CA ILE A 25 -15.52 -1.20 3.05
C ILE A 25 -15.03 -2.18 4.13
N ASP A 26 -15.84 -2.48 5.13
CA ASP A 26 -15.45 -3.40 6.21
C ASP A 26 -15.45 -4.86 5.75
N THR A 27 -16.42 -5.27 4.93
CA THR A 27 -16.50 -6.65 4.39
C THR A 27 -15.49 -6.93 3.27
N CYS A 28 -14.99 -5.90 2.60
CA CYS A 28 -13.98 -5.99 1.55
C CYS A 28 -12.72 -6.78 1.99
N TYR A 29 -12.26 -6.62 3.24
CA TYR A 29 -11.08 -7.34 3.73
C TYR A 29 -11.31 -8.86 3.78
N ASP A 30 -12.51 -9.29 4.18
CA ASP A 30 -12.86 -10.71 4.28
C ASP A 30 -12.98 -11.31 2.87
N GLN A 31 -13.66 -10.63 1.95
CA GLN A 31 -13.83 -11.05 0.55
C GLN A 31 -12.48 -11.20 -0.19
N ILE A 32 -11.54 -10.28 0.04
CA ILE A 32 -10.18 -10.41 -0.50
C ILE A 32 -9.46 -11.59 0.16
N SER A 33 -9.59 -11.75 1.48
CA SER A 33 -8.90 -12.78 2.26
C SER A 33 -9.39 -14.20 1.97
N GLU A 34 -10.63 -14.36 1.51
CA GLU A 34 -11.17 -15.65 1.07
C GLU A 34 -10.34 -16.29 -0.04
N GLN A 35 -9.80 -15.46 -0.95
CA GLN A 35 -8.98 -15.85 -2.11
C GLN A 35 -7.53 -16.21 -1.73
N ALA A 36 -7.12 -16.00 -0.47
CA ALA A 36 -5.71 -16.11 -0.08
C ALA A 36 -5.08 -17.49 -0.34
N VAL A 37 -5.85 -18.58 -0.21
CA VAL A 37 -5.33 -19.95 -0.40
C VAL A 37 -5.15 -20.33 -1.87
N GLU A 38 -5.86 -19.65 -2.77
CA GLU A 38 -5.72 -19.84 -4.22
C GLU A 38 -4.41 -19.24 -4.72
N HIS A 39 -3.97 -18.14 -4.09
CA HIS A 39 -2.79 -17.39 -4.49
C HIS A 39 -1.53 -17.68 -3.66
N ILE A 40 -1.68 -18.07 -2.39
CA ILE A 40 -0.55 -18.42 -1.53
C ILE A 40 -0.41 -19.93 -1.47
N HIS A 41 0.67 -20.44 -2.06
CA HIS A 41 0.99 -21.87 -2.08
C HIS A 41 1.90 -22.30 -0.93
N GLN A 42 2.04 -23.61 -0.76
CA GLN A 42 2.85 -24.19 0.29
C GLN A 42 4.35 -23.89 0.07
N ASN A 43 5.04 -23.54 1.15
CA ASN A 43 6.46 -23.21 1.22
C ASN A 43 6.88 -21.97 0.41
N GLU A 44 5.94 -21.09 0.07
CA GLU A 44 6.26 -19.82 -0.57
C GLU A 44 7.05 -18.87 0.35
N VAL A 45 7.85 -18.03 -0.29
CA VAL A 45 8.51 -16.89 0.32
C VAL A 45 7.90 -15.62 -0.26
N ILE A 46 7.17 -14.90 0.57
CA ILE A 46 6.46 -13.69 0.18
C ILE A 46 7.27 -12.48 0.63
N LEU A 47 7.35 -11.44 -0.19
CA LEU A 47 7.84 -10.12 0.22
C LEU A 47 6.69 -9.11 0.27
N THR A 48 6.67 -8.29 1.30
CA THR A 48 5.78 -7.13 1.42
C THR A 48 6.57 -5.90 1.89
N LEU A 49 5.99 -4.71 1.76
CA LEU A 49 6.63 -3.45 2.15
C LEU A 49 5.74 -2.67 3.12
N GLY A 50 6.32 -2.20 4.22
CA GLY A 50 5.66 -1.42 5.25
C GLY A 50 4.55 -2.21 5.95
N ARG A 51 3.42 -1.55 6.22
CA ARG A 51 2.26 -2.13 6.91
C ARG A 51 0.97 -1.84 6.17
N SER A 52 0.23 -2.89 5.82
CA SER A 52 -1.08 -2.81 5.18
C SER A 52 -2.05 -3.74 5.89
N ARG A 53 -3.23 -3.23 6.28
CA ARG A 53 -4.30 -4.04 6.89
C ARG A 53 -4.75 -5.13 5.92
N THR A 54 -5.00 -4.80 4.65
CA THR A 54 -5.42 -5.76 3.62
C THR A 54 -4.42 -6.89 3.45
N VAL A 55 -3.11 -6.58 3.38
CA VAL A 55 -2.07 -7.62 3.27
C VAL A 55 -2.02 -8.49 4.52
N LYS A 56 -2.11 -7.87 5.71
CA LYS A 56 -2.07 -8.60 6.98
C LYS A 56 -3.22 -9.61 7.08
N GLU A 57 -4.47 -9.18 6.85
CA GLU A 57 -5.63 -10.07 6.89
C GLU A 57 -5.54 -11.17 5.82
N PHE A 58 -5.08 -10.84 4.61
CA PHE A 58 -4.85 -11.82 3.54
C PHE A 58 -3.84 -12.91 3.93
N LEU A 59 -2.71 -12.53 4.53
CA LEU A 59 -1.71 -13.48 5.04
C LEU A 59 -2.25 -14.30 6.22
N TYR A 60 -3.03 -13.68 7.10
CA TYR A 60 -3.69 -14.39 8.21
C TYR A 60 -4.64 -15.47 7.70
N ALA A 61 -5.50 -15.15 6.74
CA ALA A 61 -6.42 -16.12 6.17
C ALA A 61 -5.71 -17.32 5.53
N ALA A 62 -4.60 -17.10 4.81
CA ALA A 62 -3.79 -18.21 4.29
C ALA A 62 -3.21 -19.08 5.42
N LYS A 63 -2.73 -18.46 6.50
CA LYS A 63 -2.18 -19.18 7.66
C LYS A 63 -3.26 -19.98 8.41
N GLU A 64 -4.44 -19.41 8.60
CA GLU A 64 -5.57 -20.04 9.27
C GLU A 64 -6.06 -21.28 8.51
N LYS A 65 -6.07 -21.18 7.17
CA LYS A 65 -6.31 -22.30 6.25
C LYS A 65 -5.09 -23.23 6.08
N LYS A 66 -4.14 -23.19 7.03
CA LYS A 66 -2.99 -24.11 7.19
C LYS A 66 -1.93 -24.06 6.09
N ARG A 67 -1.82 -22.97 5.32
CA ARG A 67 -0.64 -22.74 4.45
C ARG A 67 0.60 -22.51 5.31
N SER A 68 1.71 -23.14 4.96
CA SER A 68 3.04 -22.80 5.49
C SER A 68 3.77 -21.94 4.49
N PHE A 69 4.18 -20.75 4.89
CA PHE A 69 4.92 -19.79 4.07
C PHE A 69 5.76 -18.89 4.99
N ARG A 70 6.68 -18.15 4.38
CA ARG A 70 7.56 -17.20 5.07
C ARG A 70 7.37 -15.81 4.49
N VAL A 71 7.52 -14.78 5.32
CA VAL A 71 7.33 -13.39 4.90
C VAL A 71 8.59 -12.57 5.14
N PHE A 72 9.06 -11.90 4.10
CA PHE A 72 10.02 -10.80 4.17
C PHE A 72 9.23 -9.50 4.27
N VAL A 73 9.43 -8.74 5.34
CA VAL A 73 8.84 -7.41 5.51
C VAL A 73 9.94 -6.39 5.26
N ALA A 74 9.88 -5.75 4.09
CA ALA A 74 10.73 -4.61 3.77
C ALA A 74 10.25 -3.38 4.53
N GLU A 75 11.12 -2.81 5.34
CA GLU A 75 10.85 -1.64 6.14
C GLU A 75 11.30 -0.36 5.43
N GLY A 76 10.40 0.62 5.34
CA GLY A 76 10.66 1.90 4.68
C GLY A 76 10.97 3.00 5.69
N ALA A 77 12.12 3.64 5.54
CA ALA A 77 12.41 4.89 6.25
C ALA A 77 11.46 6.01 5.75
N PRO A 78 11.10 7.00 6.60
CA PRO A 78 11.47 7.15 8.01
C PRO A 78 10.42 6.59 9.00
N ARG A 79 9.31 6.02 8.51
CA ARG A 79 8.16 5.71 9.38
C ARG A 79 8.26 4.36 10.09
N TYR A 80 9.09 3.45 9.60
CA TYR A 80 9.39 2.17 10.22
C TYR A 80 8.13 1.35 10.64
N GLN A 81 7.08 1.35 9.82
CA GLN A 81 5.79 0.73 10.15
C GLN A 81 5.75 -0.79 9.92
N GLY A 82 6.60 -1.33 9.05
CA GLY A 82 6.77 -2.77 8.84
C GLY A 82 7.18 -3.55 10.10
N HIS A 83 7.85 -2.93 11.07
CA HIS A 83 8.17 -3.53 12.36
C HIS A 83 6.91 -3.96 13.11
N ALA A 84 5.85 -3.16 13.04
CA ALA A 84 4.58 -3.50 13.66
C ALA A 84 3.92 -4.67 12.93
N LEU A 85 3.91 -4.68 11.59
CA LEU A 85 3.41 -5.81 10.82
C LEU A 85 4.18 -7.09 11.13
N ALA A 86 5.51 -7.03 11.18
CA ALA A 86 6.35 -8.19 11.43
C ALA A 86 6.06 -8.83 12.80
N LYS A 87 5.84 -8.02 13.84
CA LYS A 87 5.43 -8.50 15.17
C LYS A 87 4.06 -9.17 15.13
N GLU A 88 3.08 -8.53 14.47
CA GLU A 88 1.74 -9.08 14.27
C GLU A 88 1.78 -10.46 13.56
N LEU A 89 2.58 -10.59 12.49
CA LEU A 89 2.74 -11.86 11.76
C LEU A 89 3.36 -12.96 12.63
N VAL A 90 4.36 -12.63 13.45
CA VAL A 90 4.99 -13.57 14.40
C VAL A 90 4.00 -14.03 15.46
N GLU A 91 3.16 -13.14 15.98
CA GLU A 91 2.09 -13.48 16.94
C GLU A 91 1.08 -14.48 16.35
N LYS A 92 0.86 -14.46 15.03
CA LYS A 92 0.09 -15.50 14.30
C LYS A 92 0.88 -16.72 13.87
N GLY A 93 2.15 -16.84 14.28
CA GLY A 93 2.99 -18.00 13.97
C GLY A 93 3.39 -18.06 12.49
N ILE A 94 3.50 -16.91 11.82
CA ILE A 94 4.06 -16.78 10.47
C ILE A 94 5.55 -16.45 10.61
N GLN A 95 6.41 -17.28 10.02
CA GLN A 95 7.85 -17.04 10.05
C GLN A 95 8.18 -15.77 9.25
N THR A 96 8.74 -14.78 9.93
CA THR A 96 8.91 -13.43 9.37
C THR A 96 10.36 -12.97 9.48
N THR A 97 10.87 -12.31 8.45
CA THR A 97 12.18 -11.67 8.39
C THR A 97 12.01 -10.21 8.03
N VAL A 98 12.57 -9.29 8.83
CA VAL A 98 12.57 -7.86 8.52
C VAL A 98 13.84 -7.52 7.75
N ILE A 99 13.70 -6.73 6.69
CA ILE A 99 14.81 -6.19 5.90
C ILE A 99 14.60 -4.69 5.69
N THR A 100 15.65 -3.93 5.37
CA THR A 100 15.47 -2.55 4.90
C THR A 100 14.93 -2.56 3.46
N ASP A 101 14.19 -1.52 3.08
CA ASP A 101 13.79 -1.24 1.70
C ASP A 101 14.98 -1.28 0.71
N SER A 102 16.13 -0.74 1.10
CA SER A 102 17.39 -0.79 0.33
C SER A 102 17.94 -2.21 0.12
N ALA A 103 17.62 -3.16 1.01
CA ALA A 103 18.05 -4.55 0.88
C ALA A 103 17.13 -5.39 -0.02
N VAL A 104 16.01 -4.85 -0.51
CA VAL A 104 15.03 -5.59 -1.34
C VAL A 104 15.71 -6.24 -2.54
N PHE A 105 16.53 -5.51 -3.29
CA PHE A 105 17.19 -6.05 -4.48
C PHE A 105 18.15 -7.21 -4.16
N ALA A 106 18.84 -7.16 -3.01
CA ALA A 106 19.74 -8.24 -2.59
C ALA A 106 18.96 -9.50 -2.16
N MET A 107 17.76 -9.31 -1.60
CA MET A 107 16.98 -10.39 -1.00
C MET A 107 15.93 -11.00 -1.93
N ILE A 108 15.51 -10.28 -2.98
CA ILE A 108 14.40 -10.68 -3.84
C ILE A 108 14.66 -11.99 -4.61
N SER A 109 15.92 -12.36 -4.84
CA SER A 109 16.29 -13.66 -5.40
C SER A 109 15.83 -14.86 -4.57
N ARG A 110 15.49 -14.65 -3.29
CA ARG A 110 14.98 -15.67 -2.36
C ARG A 110 13.45 -15.67 -2.25
N VAL A 111 12.79 -14.74 -2.93
CA VAL A 111 11.35 -14.49 -2.85
C VAL A 111 10.65 -15.10 -4.06
N ASN A 112 9.48 -15.69 -3.85
CA ASN A 112 8.65 -16.29 -4.88
C ASN A 112 7.55 -15.35 -5.38
N MET A 113 7.09 -14.44 -4.52
CA MET A 113 6.01 -13.51 -4.83
C MET A 113 6.13 -12.24 -4.00
N VAL A 114 5.82 -11.09 -4.59
CA VAL A 114 5.61 -9.84 -3.86
C VAL A 114 4.11 -9.63 -3.68
N ILE A 115 3.64 -9.42 -2.44
CA ILE A 115 2.25 -9.08 -2.13
C ILE A 115 2.21 -7.75 -1.40
N VAL A 116 1.52 -6.77 -1.98
CA VAL A 116 1.47 -5.41 -1.46
C VAL A 116 0.06 -4.84 -1.43
N GLY A 117 -0.18 -3.96 -0.46
CA GLY A 117 -1.35 -3.10 -0.44
C GLY A 117 -1.03 -1.76 -1.07
N VAL A 118 -2.03 -1.15 -1.70
CA VAL A 118 -1.90 0.14 -2.37
C VAL A 118 -2.81 1.19 -1.76
N HIS A 119 -2.52 2.46 -2.05
CA HIS A 119 -3.39 3.58 -1.71
C HIS A 119 -4.52 3.71 -2.74
N ALA A 120 -4.20 3.66 -4.03
CA ALA A 120 -5.17 3.72 -5.12
C ALA A 120 -4.69 2.92 -6.35
N ILE A 121 -5.64 2.44 -7.13
CA ILE A 121 -5.41 1.85 -8.46
C ILE A 121 -5.98 2.82 -9.48
N MET A 122 -5.16 3.34 -10.39
CA MET A 122 -5.53 4.36 -11.37
C MET A 122 -6.22 3.77 -12.60
N ALA A 123 -6.89 4.61 -13.39
CA ALA A 123 -7.65 4.18 -14.57
C ALA A 123 -6.80 3.47 -15.64
N ASN A 124 -5.49 3.72 -15.68
CA ASN A 124 -4.58 3.03 -16.60
C ASN A 124 -3.99 1.72 -16.03
N GLY A 125 -4.46 1.27 -14.86
CA GLY A 125 -3.94 0.09 -14.15
C GLY A 125 -2.63 0.34 -13.39
N GLY A 126 -2.09 1.56 -13.38
CA GLY A 126 -0.98 1.90 -12.49
C GLY A 126 -1.46 2.04 -11.06
N VAL A 127 -0.57 1.92 -10.08
CA VAL A 127 -0.94 2.04 -8.66
C VAL A 127 -0.18 3.15 -7.97
N ILE A 128 -0.89 3.86 -7.09
CA ILE A 128 -0.30 4.78 -6.11
C ILE A 128 -0.14 4.00 -4.82
N ALA A 129 1.08 3.92 -4.32
CA ALA A 129 1.44 3.13 -3.15
C ALA A 129 2.39 3.90 -2.24
N PRO A 130 2.62 3.47 -0.98
CA PRO A 130 3.63 4.10 -0.13
C PRO A 130 5.00 4.19 -0.82
N VAL A 131 5.76 5.22 -0.48
CA VAL A 131 7.11 5.47 -1.03
C VAL A 131 8.00 4.22 -0.98
N GLY A 132 8.78 4.00 -2.05
CA GLY A 132 9.66 2.84 -2.22
C GLY A 132 9.02 1.67 -2.96
N MET A 133 7.70 1.70 -3.20
CA MET A 133 7.00 0.61 -3.88
C MET A 133 7.48 0.37 -5.32
N ASN A 134 7.80 1.43 -6.07
CA ASN A 134 8.28 1.27 -7.45
C ASN A 134 9.65 0.59 -7.50
N MET A 135 10.52 0.83 -6.50
CA MET A 135 11.78 0.11 -6.37
C MET A 135 11.57 -1.39 -6.14
N VAL A 136 10.59 -1.76 -5.30
CA VAL A 136 10.20 -3.15 -5.10
C VAL A 136 9.67 -3.77 -6.39
N ALA A 137 8.79 -3.06 -7.11
CA ALA A 137 8.20 -3.54 -8.35
C ALA A 137 9.23 -3.73 -9.47
N LEU A 138 10.19 -2.81 -9.60
CA LEU A 138 11.30 -2.93 -10.55
C LEU A 138 12.24 -4.09 -10.20
N ALA A 139 12.55 -4.28 -8.92
CA ALA A 139 13.34 -5.41 -8.46
C ALA A 139 12.60 -6.72 -8.78
N ALA A 140 11.29 -6.78 -8.52
CA ALA A 140 10.46 -7.97 -8.78
C ALA A 140 10.45 -8.30 -10.28
N GLN A 141 10.18 -7.32 -11.14
CA GLN A 141 10.23 -7.49 -12.59
C GLN A 141 11.61 -8.00 -13.05
N ARG A 142 12.69 -7.44 -12.52
CA ARG A 142 14.07 -7.82 -12.91
C ARG A 142 14.39 -9.27 -12.56
N HIS A 143 13.80 -9.80 -11.48
CA HIS A 143 13.99 -11.18 -11.01
C HIS A 143 12.86 -12.13 -11.43
N ALA A 144 11.96 -11.70 -12.33
CA ALA A 144 10.78 -12.45 -12.74
C ALA A 144 9.92 -12.93 -11.55
N VAL A 145 9.88 -12.14 -10.48
CA VAL A 145 9.02 -12.36 -9.32
C VAL A 145 7.69 -11.63 -9.57
N PRO A 146 6.54 -12.31 -9.48
CA PRO A 146 5.24 -11.68 -9.66
C PRO A 146 4.99 -10.61 -8.59
N PHE A 147 4.52 -9.44 -9.03
CA PHE A 147 4.13 -8.32 -8.18
C PHE A 147 2.61 -8.25 -8.09
N VAL A 148 2.08 -8.71 -6.96
CA VAL A 148 0.65 -8.90 -6.70
C VAL A 148 0.13 -7.77 -5.82
N VAL A 149 -0.92 -7.11 -6.27
CA VAL A 149 -1.60 -6.04 -5.56
C VAL A 149 -2.89 -6.59 -4.94
N VAL A 150 -3.01 -6.46 -3.62
CA VAL A 150 -4.26 -6.72 -2.89
C VAL A 150 -4.90 -5.39 -2.50
N ALA A 151 -6.11 -5.12 -2.99
CA ALA A 151 -6.78 -3.85 -2.74
C ALA A 151 -8.30 -3.96 -2.84
N GLY A 152 -9.01 -3.16 -2.06
CA GLY A 152 -10.44 -3.02 -2.21
C GLY A 152 -10.83 -2.26 -3.47
N SER A 153 -11.99 -2.59 -4.04
CA SER A 153 -12.63 -1.93 -5.18
C SER A 153 -12.88 -0.45 -4.91
N HIS A 154 -13.14 -0.07 -3.66
CA HIS A 154 -13.22 1.33 -3.21
C HIS A 154 -11.92 2.14 -3.43
N LYS A 155 -10.78 1.49 -3.71
CA LYS A 155 -9.50 2.15 -4.06
C LYS A 155 -9.30 2.32 -5.56
N LEU A 156 -10.25 1.90 -6.40
CA LEU A 156 -10.24 2.17 -7.83
C LEU A 156 -10.47 3.68 -8.06
N CYS A 157 -9.55 4.30 -8.78
CA CYS A 157 -9.54 5.72 -9.06
C CYS A 157 -9.75 5.93 -10.57
N PRO A 158 -10.80 6.67 -10.99
CA PRO A 158 -11.09 6.91 -12.40
C PRO A 158 -10.12 7.91 -13.06
N LEU A 159 -9.12 8.41 -12.34
CA LEU A 159 -8.19 9.41 -12.81
C LEU A 159 -6.96 8.78 -13.48
N TYR A 160 -6.42 9.46 -14.49
CA TYR A 160 -5.20 9.07 -15.18
C TYR A 160 -3.98 9.78 -14.59
N PRO A 161 -2.81 9.12 -14.51
CA PRO A 161 -1.61 9.70 -13.91
C PRO A 161 -1.01 10.89 -14.67
N HIS A 162 -1.35 11.03 -15.95
CA HIS A 162 -0.87 12.13 -16.79
C HIS A 162 -1.84 13.34 -16.80
N ASN A 163 -2.96 13.26 -16.07
CA ASN A 163 -3.83 14.41 -15.90
C ASN A 163 -3.09 15.46 -15.05
N PRO A 164 -2.89 16.71 -15.52
CA PRO A 164 -2.20 17.76 -14.78
C PRO A 164 -2.80 18.07 -13.40
N GLU A 165 -4.09 17.80 -13.21
CA GLU A 165 -4.79 18.03 -11.94
C GLU A 165 -4.55 16.92 -10.90
N VAL A 166 -3.93 15.81 -11.28
CA VAL A 166 -3.67 14.67 -10.39
C VAL A 166 -2.32 14.83 -9.72
N LEU A 167 -2.36 15.10 -8.42
CA LEU A 167 -1.17 15.02 -7.56
C LEU A 167 -0.92 13.56 -7.18
N LEU A 168 0.14 12.98 -7.73
CA LEU A 168 0.55 11.60 -7.43
C LEU A 168 1.25 11.46 -6.07
N ASN A 169 1.55 12.58 -5.41
CA ASN A 169 2.32 12.58 -4.18
C ASN A 169 1.90 13.70 -3.24
N GLU A 170 2.17 13.48 -1.96
CA GLU A 170 1.98 14.42 -0.87
C GLU A 170 3.28 14.49 -0.05
N LEU A 171 3.76 15.71 0.23
CA LEU A 171 4.93 15.92 1.06
C LEU A 171 4.52 15.96 2.53
N LYS A 172 5.16 15.11 3.33
CA LYS A 172 5.04 15.09 4.79
C LYS A 172 6.04 16.02 5.46
N SER A 173 5.92 16.12 6.78
CA SER A 173 6.80 16.94 7.58
C SER A 173 8.28 16.57 7.34
N PRO A 174 9.14 17.54 7.04
CA PRO A 174 10.59 17.34 7.02
C PRO A 174 11.15 16.77 8.32
N SER A 175 10.50 17.08 9.45
CA SER A 175 10.92 16.64 10.79
C SER A 175 10.95 15.12 10.96
N ASP A 176 10.18 14.39 10.15
CA ASP A 176 10.19 12.92 10.17
C ASP A 176 11.52 12.35 9.63
N LEU A 177 12.21 13.10 8.76
CA LEU A 177 13.49 12.71 8.16
C LEU A 177 14.69 13.30 8.88
N LEU A 178 14.59 14.57 9.29
CA LEU A 178 15.65 15.32 9.95
C LEU A 178 15.07 16.11 11.10
N ASP A 179 15.58 15.88 12.31
CA ASP A 179 15.07 16.55 13.51
C ASP A 179 15.12 18.08 13.36
N PHE A 180 14.12 18.75 13.90
CA PHE A 180 13.96 20.20 13.75
C PHE A 180 15.14 20.97 14.38
N GLY A 181 15.71 20.46 15.47
CA GLY A 181 16.90 21.04 16.10
C GLY A 181 18.10 21.04 15.15
N GLU A 182 18.34 19.93 14.46
CA GLU A 182 19.41 19.80 13.46
C GLU A 182 19.15 20.66 12.23
N PHE A 183 17.91 20.67 11.72
CA PHE A 183 17.54 21.50 10.57
C PHE A 183 17.73 23.00 10.83
N SER A 184 17.40 23.48 12.04
CA SER A 184 17.55 24.89 12.42
C SER A 184 19.01 25.37 12.39
N ASN A 185 19.98 24.50 12.71
CA ASN A 185 21.40 24.83 12.65
C ASN A 185 21.91 25.02 11.21
N CYS A 186 21.22 24.45 10.23
CA CYS A 186 21.55 24.56 8.81
C CYS A 186 20.86 25.73 8.11
N MET A 187 19.92 26.41 8.77
CA MET A 187 19.25 27.63 8.29
C MET A 187 20.15 28.86 8.51
N ASN A 188 21.38 28.81 8.01
CA ASN A 188 22.19 30.03 7.90
C ASN A 188 21.58 30.89 6.79
N PHE A 189 20.93 31.99 7.16
CA PHE A 189 20.34 32.99 6.25
C PHE A 189 21.39 33.80 5.46
N SER A 190 22.52 33.20 5.08
CA SER A 190 23.66 33.89 4.49
C SER A 190 23.55 34.13 2.97
N THR A 191 22.54 33.58 2.29
CA THR A 191 22.27 33.86 0.89
C THR A 191 21.43 35.13 0.77
N GLN A 192 21.88 36.10 -0.04
CA GLN A 192 21.21 37.40 -0.27
C GLN A 192 19.74 37.26 -0.72
N ASP A 193 19.36 36.10 -1.25
CA ASP A 193 18.02 35.82 -1.79
C ASP A 193 17.11 35.03 -0.82
N GLY A 194 17.57 34.73 0.41
CA GLY A 194 16.77 34.06 1.44
C GLY A 194 16.44 32.58 1.18
N THR A 195 17.02 31.97 0.14
CA THR A 195 16.82 30.55 -0.20
C THR A 195 17.64 29.64 0.72
N PRO A 196 17.04 28.64 1.40
CA PRO A 196 17.80 27.73 2.25
C PRO A 196 18.76 26.85 1.42
N LEU A 197 19.98 26.64 1.94
CA LEU A 197 20.97 25.75 1.32
C LEU A 197 20.61 24.26 1.48
N LEU A 198 19.87 23.93 2.53
CA LEU A 198 19.39 22.57 2.81
C LEU A 198 17.88 22.53 2.59
N ASN A 199 17.43 21.64 1.71
CA ASN A 199 16.02 21.32 1.53
C ASN A 199 15.78 19.85 1.88
N VAL A 200 14.72 19.58 2.63
CA VAL A 200 14.35 18.22 3.06
C VAL A 200 13.00 17.89 2.46
N ALA A 201 12.96 16.86 1.61
CA ALA A 201 11.74 16.40 0.94
C ALA A 201 11.32 15.04 1.48
N ASN A 202 10.06 14.93 1.91
CA ASN A 202 9.48 13.70 2.48
C ASN A 202 8.25 13.25 1.69
N PRO A 203 8.42 12.63 0.50
CA PRO A 203 7.30 12.12 -0.28
C PRO A 203 6.60 10.94 0.41
N THR A 204 5.27 10.92 0.39
CA THR A 204 4.46 9.87 1.03
C THR A 204 4.24 8.68 0.11
N PHE A 205 4.06 8.95 -1.17
CA PHE A 205 3.62 7.99 -2.17
C PHE A 205 4.61 7.85 -3.32
N ASP A 206 4.40 6.80 -4.10
CA ASP A 206 5.12 6.48 -5.33
C ASP A 206 4.14 5.92 -6.35
N TYR A 207 4.44 6.15 -7.63
CA TYR A 207 3.64 5.65 -8.73
C TYR A 207 4.31 4.42 -9.35
N VAL A 208 3.61 3.30 -9.36
CA VAL A 208 4.04 2.06 -9.99
C VAL A 208 3.29 1.90 -11.31
N PRO A 209 3.98 1.90 -12.47
CA PRO A 209 3.35 1.71 -13.77
C PRO A 209 2.63 0.35 -13.91
N PRO A 210 1.54 0.27 -14.70
CA PRO A 210 0.76 -0.96 -14.88
C PRO A 210 1.60 -2.15 -15.35
N LYS A 211 2.61 -1.92 -16.19
CA LYS A 211 3.52 -2.96 -16.72
C LYS A 211 4.33 -3.69 -15.65
N LEU A 212 4.41 -3.16 -14.42
CA LEU A 212 5.10 -3.80 -13.31
C LEU A 212 4.16 -4.62 -12.44
N VAL A 213 2.84 -4.45 -12.57
CA VAL A 213 1.85 -5.19 -11.80
C VAL A 213 1.51 -6.48 -12.52
N SER A 214 1.63 -7.61 -11.83
CA SER A 214 1.36 -8.94 -12.40
C SER A 214 -0.08 -9.39 -12.19
N LEU A 215 -0.69 -9.02 -11.05
CA LEU A 215 -2.04 -9.45 -10.69
C LEU A 215 -2.67 -8.46 -9.72
N PHE A 216 -3.98 -8.24 -9.89
CA PHE A 216 -4.83 -7.57 -8.92
C PHE A 216 -5.75 -8.60 -8.25
N ILE A 217 -5.81 -8.56 -6.93
CA ILE A 217 -6.76 -9.31 -6.11
C ILE A 217 -7.65 -8.29 -5.43
N THR A 218 -8.93 -8.30 -5.81
CA THR A 218 -9.98 -7.39 -5.34
C THR A 218 -11.13 -8.16 -4.70
N ASP A 219 -11.97 -7.47 -3.92
CA ASP A 219 -13.19 -8.02 -3.31
C ASP A 219 -14.26 -8.41 -4.34
N THR A 220 -14.24 -7.78 -5.51
CA THR A 220 -15.02 -8.22 -6.65
C THR A 220 -14.27 -9.35 -7.35
N SER A 221 -14.94 -10.49 -7.53
CA SER A 221 -14.43 -11.67 -8.23
C SER A 221 -14.27 -11.41 -9.72
N MET A 222 -13.32 -10.56 -10.10
CA MET A 222 -13.03 -10.23 -11.49
C MET A 222 -11.52 -10.17 -11.70
N SER A 223 -10.95 -11.32 -12.06
CA SER A 223 -9.56 -11.44 -12.47
C SER A 223 -9.34 -10.73 -13.81
N TRP A 224 -8.82 -9.50 -13.76
CA TRP A 224 -8.33 -8.81 -14.95
C TRP A 224 -6.90 -9.28 -15.25
N GLY A 225 -6.79 -10.32 -16.08
CA GLY A 225 -5.52 -10.73 -16.70
C GLY A 225 -5.59 -10.47 -18.20
N HIS A 226 -4.82 -9.49 -18.70
CA HIS A 226 -4.62 -9.32 -20.14
C HIS A 226 -3.58 -10.33 -20.64
N GLY A 227 -3.91 -11.01 -21.74
CA GLY A 227 -2.96 -11.75 -22.58
C GLY A 227 -2.19 -10.85 -23.53
#